data_AF-A0A956LNA5-F1
#
_entry.id   AF-A0A956LNA5-F1
#
_cell.length_a   1.000
_cell.length_b   1.000
_cell.length_c   1.000
_cell.angle_alpha   90.00
_cell.angle_beta   90.00
_cell.angle_gamma   90.00
#
_symmetry.space_group_name_H-M   'P 1'
#
loop_
_entity.id
_entity.type
_entity.pdbx_description
1 polymer ?
#
loop_
_entity_poly.entity_id
_entity_poly.type
_entity_poly.pdbx_seq_one_letter_code
_entity_poly.pdbx_strand_id
1 'polypeptide(L)'
;DGDGDGDGDGDSFDEWLLTSDDDGVGIVRLLRIDISEDELGDITVICPDIEFPPEVMKNRFISMAFLDDTLYATRGNKLMIVDPCTCVASFVGTLSGTVAGIAVNASDVMYGVNKDDNSLYEINPQDASMQLVATFDFDVGNHGLTWSNELINELYFVEANTDTLRVLDGSDPASEKSQVPLNLDFPGVGLEMHPGNEVLYTCAGTDELFTINIETGEVDLQAVFSDYMGGCSGLGAPWGPVGCIPE
;
A
#
# COMPACT_ATOMS: atom_id res chain seq x y z
N ASP A 1 19.25 30.79 29.91
CA ASP A 1 19.79 30.00 28.80
C ASP A 1 19.35 28.58 29.05
N GLY A 2 18.22 28.21 28.42
CA GLY A 2 17.61 26.89 28.52
C GLY A 2 17.73 26.27 27.13
N ASP A 3 18.64 25.31 27.08
CA ASP A 3 19.06 24.50 25.95
C ASP A 3 17.95 23.51 25.64
N GLY A 4 17.31 23.72 24.47
CA GLY A 4 16.36 22.78 23.92
C GLY A 4 17.07 21.51 23.49
N ASP A 5 16.81 20.44 24.21
CA ASP A 5 16.92 19.07 23.77
C ASP A 5 15.52 18.65 23.30
N GLY A 6 15.24 18.97 22.04
CA GLY A 6 14.22 18.25 21.29
C GLY A 6 14.59 16.78 21.31
N ASP A 7 13.95 16.06 22.21
CA ASP A 7 13.85 14.62 22.25
C ASP A 7 13.02 14.18 21.04
N GLY A 8 13.64 14.30 19.87
CA GLY A 8 13.35 13.45 18.72
C GLY A 8 13.75 12.04 19.11
N ASP A 9 12.83 11.36 19.75
CA ASP A 9 12.62 9.91 19.70
C ASP A 9 12.12 9.56 18.28
N GLY A 10 12.83 9.91 17.20
CA GLY A 10 14.15 9.33 16.93
C GLY A 10 14.03 7.90 16.40
N ASP A 11 12.80 7.40 16.21
CA ASP A 11 12.54 6.22 15.42
C ASP A 11 12.97 6.53 13.98
N SER A 12 14.14 6.01 13.62
CA SER A 12 14.62 6.01 12.25
C SER A 12 13.69 5.08 11.48
N PHE A 13 12.79 5.65 10.70
CA PHE A 13 12.07 4.87 9.70
C PHE A 13 13.05 4.50 8.60
N ASP A 14 13.06 3.21 8.24
CA ASP A 14 13.89 2.76 7.14
C ASP A 14 13.36 3.30 5.82
N GLU A 15 14.26 3.69 4.91
CA GLU A 15 13.93 4.26 3.62
C GLU A 15 13.67 3.15 2.59
N TRP A 16 12.57 2.38 2.76
CA TRP A 16 12.17 1.37 1.79
C TRP A 16 10.66 1.14 1.66
N LEU A 17 10.24 0.64 0.50
CA LEU A 17 8.89 0.15 0.22
C LEU A 17 8.91 -1.37 -0.01
N LEU A 18 7.77 -2.02 0.17
CA LEU A 18 7.52 -3.38 -0.29
C LEU A 18 6.66 -3.38 -1.54
N THR A 19 6.95 -4.34 -2.39
CA THR A 19 6.07 -4.74 -3.49
C THR A 19 6.08 -6.25 -3.64
N SER A 20 5.21 -6.78 -4.48
CA SER A 20 5.22 -8.20 -4.83
C SER A 20 5.03 -8.38 -6.32
N ASP A 21 5.67 -9.40 -6.85
CA ASP A 21 5.60 -9.69 -8.27
C ASP A 21 5.41 -11.19 -8.53
N ASP A 22 5.16 -11.54 -9.79
CA ASP A 22 5.00 -12.94 -10.19
C ASP A 22 5.83 -13.24 -11.43
N ASP A 23 6.50 -14.39 -11.43
CA ASP A 23 7.40 -14.78 -12.52
C ASP A 23 6.66 -15.35 -13.76
N GLY A 24 5.33 -15.30 -13.75
CA GLY A 24 4.47 -15.87 -14.79
C GLY A 24 4.44 -17.41 -14.83
N VAL A 25 5.22 -18.10 -14.00
CA VAL A 25 5.21 -19.58 -13.87
C VAL A 25 4.73 -20.05 -12.49
N GLY A 26 4.20 -19.12 -11.70
CA GLY A 26 3.50 -19.40 -10.45
C GLY A 26 4.36 -19.24 -9.20
N ILE A 27 5.52 -18.58 -9.30
CA ILE A 27 6.27 -18.10 -8.14
C ILE A 27 5.85 -16.66 -7.88
N VAL A 28 5.62 -16.33 -6.62
CA VAL A 28 5.35 -14.96 -6.17
C VAL A 28 6.48 -14.54 -5.25
N ARG A 29 7.08 -13.40 -5.55
CA ARG A 29 8.19 -12.86 -4.75
C ARG A 29 7.71 -11.69 -3.90
N LEU A 30 8.33 -11.53 -2.74
CA LEU A 30 8.25 -10.30 -1.96
C LEU A 30 9.56 -9.53 -2.17
N LEU A 31 9.44 -8.25 -2.52
CA LEU A 31 10.56 -7.42 -2.93
C LEU A 31 10.59 -6.16 -2.06
N ARG A 32 11.78 -5.79 -1.60
CA ARG A 32 12.08 -4.46 -1.04
C ARG A 32 12.52 -3.55 -2.18
N ILE A 33 11.98 -2.35 -2.23
CA ILE A 33 12.41 -1.24 -3.09
C ILE A 33 13.13 -0.26 -2.18
N ASP A 34 14.39 0.01 -2.44
CA ASP A 34 15.13 1.06 -1.75
C ASP A 34 14.63 2.44 -2.21
N ILE A 35 14.43 3.37 -1.26
CA ILE A 35 14.03 4.76 -1.57
C ILE A 35 15.00 5.80 -1.00
N SER A 36 16.19 5.37 -0.56
CA SER A 36 17.27 6.27 -0.19
C SER A 36 17.85 6.98 -1.42
N GLU A 37 18.42 8.16 -1.24
CA GLU A 37 18.89 9.01 -2.36
C GLU A 37 19.92 8.31 -3.27
N ASP A 38 20.78 7.45 -2.70
CA ASP A 38 21.89 6.81 -3.42
C ASP A 38 21.51 5.48 -4.08
N GLU A 39 20.46 4.80 -3.60
CA GLU A 39 20.02 3.47 -4.06
C GLU A 39 18.57 3.45 -4.57
N LEU A 40 17.95 4.63 -4.78
CA LEU A 40 16.55 4.78 -5.18
C LEU A 40 16.14 3.87 -6.34
N GLY A 41 15.22 2.95 -6.05
CA GLY A 41 14.66 1.98 -6.98
C GLY A 41 15.38 0.64 -7.03
N ASP A 42 16.49 0.46 -6.30
CA ASP A 42 17.16 -0.83 -6.21
C ASP A 42 16.25 -1.87 -5.55
N ILE A 43 16.19 -3.05 -6.17
CA ILE A 43 15.32 -4.14 -5.73
C ILE A 43 16.13 -5.19 -4.99
N THR A 44 15.70 -5.50 -3.77
CA THR A 44 16.16 -6.68 -3.02
C THR A 44 15.06 -7.70 -2.89
N VAL A 45 15.32 -8.95 -3.31
CA VAL A 45 14.38 -10.06 -3.12
C VAL A 45 14.39 -10.49 -1.65
N ILE A 46 13.30 -10.21 -0.93
CA ILE A 46 13.11 -10.63 0.47
C ILE A 46 12.65 -12.10 0.49
N CYS A 47 11.62 -12.42 -0.29
CA CYS A 47 11.11 -13.77 -0.44
C CYS A 47 11.17 -14.22 -1.89
N PRO A 48 11.98 -15.23 -2.24
CA PRO A 48 12.09 -15.70 -3.62
C PRO A 48 10.92 -16.58 -4.08
N ASP A 49 10.17 -17.20 -3.16
CA ASP A 49 8.88 -17.89 -3.41
C ASP A 49 8.07 -17.87 -2.12
N ILE A 50 6.96 -17.12 -2.11
CA ILE A 50 6.03 -17.13 -1.00
C ILE A 50 5.25 -18.45 -1.00
N GLU A 51 5.26 -19.16 0.14
CA GLU A 51 4.42 -20.32 0.35
C GLU A 51 2.98 -19.88 0.63
N PHE A 52 2.06 -20.20 -0.28
CA PHE A 52 0.63 -19.92 -0.10
C PHE A 52 -0.10 -21.12 0.50
N PRO A 53 -1.21 -20.89 1.23
CA PRO A 53 -2.12 -21.96 1.62
C PRO A 53 -2.62 -22.72 0.36
N PRO A 54 -2.79 -24.05 0.40
CA PRO A 54 -3.14 -24.86 -0.77
C PRO A 54 -4.42 -24.43 -1.51
N GLU A 55 -5.35 -23.80 -0.81
CA GLU A 55 -6.62 -23.29 -1.33
C GLU A 55 -6.52 -21.90 -2.00
N VAL A 56 -5.36 -21.26 -1.91
CA VAL A 56 -5.09 -19.96 -2.52
C VAL A 56 -4.25 -20.16 -3.76
N MET A 57 -4.80 -19.79 -4.91
CA MET A 57 -4.01 -19.73 -6.15
C MET A 57 -2.79 -18.82 -5.95
N LYS A 58 -1.64 -19.13 -6.53
CA LYS A 58 -0.48 -18.24 -6.49
C LYS A 58 -0.63 -17.12 -7.53
N ASN A 59 -0.50 -15.86 -7.13
CA ASN A 59 -0.38 -14.64 -7.96
C ASN A 59 0.04 -13.49 -7.01
N ARG A 60 0.60 -12.41 -7.54
CA ARG A 60 1.01 -11.23 -6.76
C ARG A 60 -0.13 -10.62 -5.93
N PHE A 61 0.25 -9.87 -4.91
CA PHE A 61 -0.68 -9.08 -4.10
C PHE A 61 -1.13 -7.83 -4.85
N ILE A 62 -2.35 -7.37 -4.52
CA ILE A 62 -2.94 -6.17 -5.10
C ILE A 62 -2.72 -4.98 -4.17
N SER A 63 -2.71 -5.19 -2.86
CA SER A 63 -2.34 -4.13 -1.90
C SER A 63 -1.75 -4.77 -0.66
N MET A 64 -0.93 -3.99 0.05
CA MET A 64 -0.24 -4.37 1.26
C MET A 64 -0.34 -3.22 2.27
N ALA A 65 -0.41 -3.54 3.55
CA ALA A 65 -0.35 -2.56 4.63
C ALA A 65 0.19 -3.22 5.89
N PHE A 66 0.96 -2.48 6.68
CA PHE A 66 1.37 -2.92 8.01
C PHE A 66 0.34 -2.51 9.05
N LEU A 67 0.00 -3.46 9.92
CA LEU A 67 -0.66 -3.20 11.21
C LEU A 67 0.29 -3.73 12.28
N ASP A 68 0.88 -2.81 13.05
CA ASP A 68 2.07 -3.09 13.85
C ASP A 68 3.16 -3.78 12.97
N ASP A 69 3.74 -4.87 13.47
CA ASP A 69 4.74 -5.69 12.77
C ASP A 69 4.11 -6.70 11.78
N THR A 70 2.79 -6.68 11.58
CA THR A 70 2.09 -7.66 10.74
C THR A 70 1.81 -7.09 9.36
N LEU A 71 2.42 -7.68 8.34
CA LEU A 71 2.13 -7.36 6.93
C LEU A 71 0.85 -8.05 6.48
N TYR A 72 -0.18 -7.25 6.26
CA TYR A 72 -1.42 -7.68 5.61
C TYR A 72 -1.34 -7.44 4.11
N ALA A 73 -1.96 -8.34 3.34
CA ALA A 73 -2.02 -8.23 1.90
C ALA A 73 -3.38 -8.70 1.35
N THR A 74 -3.84 -8.04 0.29
CA THR A 74 -5.04 -8.47 -0.45
C THR A 74 -4.68 -9.17 -1.74
N ARG A 75 -5.52 -10.15 -2.11
CA ARG A 75 -5.45 -10.82 -3.40
C ARG A 75 -6.83 -11.27 -3.84
N GLY A 76 -7.40 -10.58 -4.83
CA GLY A 76 -8.80 -10.77 -5.22
C GLY A 76 -9.72 -10.44 -4.04
N ASN A 77 -10.48 -11.44 -3.57
CA ASN A 77 -11.36 -11.31 -2.41
C ASN A 77 -10.78 -11.96 -1.14
N LYS A 78 -9.47 -12.10 -1.04
CA LYS A 78 -8.81 -12.73 0.12
C LYS A 78 -7.96 -11.71 0.87
N LEU A 79 -8.11 -11.69 2.18
CA LEU A 79 -7.17 -11.05 3.10
C LEU A 79 -6.20 -12.10 3.62
N MET A 80 -4.92 -11.76 3.64
CA MET A 80 -3.85 -12.66 4.07
C MET A 80 -2.85 -11.91 4.93
N ILE A 81 -2.14 -12.67 5.77
CA ILE A 81 -0.94 -12.20 6.47
C ILE A 81 0.26 -12.81 5.74
N VAL A 82 1.28 -12.01 5.47
CA VAL A 82 2.53 -12.45 4.86
C VAL A 82 3.63 -12.27 5.89
N ASP A 83 4.32 -13.35 6.24
CA ASP A 83 5.50 -13.27 7.09
C ASP A 83 6.74 -13.09 6.19
N PRO A 84 7.36 -11.89 6.16
CA PRO A 84 8.54 -11.65 5.33
C PRO A 84 9.78 -12.43 5.80
N CYS A 85 9.79 -12.91 7.04
CA CYS A 85 10.91 -13.63 7.63
C CYS A 85 10.91 -15.12 7.28
N THR A 86 9.71 -15.70 7.16
CA THR A 86 9.55 -17.13 6.83
C THR A 86 9.11 -17.36 5.39
N CYS A 87 8.71 -16.30 4.68
CA CYS A 87 8.15 -16.36 3.33
C CYS A 87 6.90 -17.24 3.25
N VAL A 88 6.08 -17.20 4.30
CA VAL A 88 4.82 -17.94 4.38
C VAL A 88 3.67 -16.95 4.41
N ALA A 89 2.68 -17.15 3.53
CA ALA A 89 1.40 -16.48 3.61
C ALA A 89 0.39 -17.34 4.37
N SER A 90 -0.43 -16.72 5.20
CA SER A 90 -1.54 -17.35 5.90
C SER A 90 -2.87 -16.68 5.53
N PHE A 91 -3.91 -17.49 5.38
CA PHE A 91 -5.24 -17.01 5.03
C PHE A 91 -5.97 -16.50 6.27
N VAL A 92 -6.42 -15.24 6.23
CA VAL A 92 -7.24 -14.65 7.29
C VAL A 92 -8.72 -14.94 7.02
N GLY A 93 -9.20 -14.54 5.84
CA GLY A 93 -10.61 -14.66 5.51
C GLY A 93 -10.97 -14.17 4.11
N THR A 94 -12.24 -14.34 3.76
CA THR A 94 -12.79 -13.92 2.46
C THR A 94 -13.50 -12.58 2.62
N LEU A 95 -13.05 -11.58 1.87
CA LEU A 95 -13.65 -10.26 1.76
C LEU A 95 -14.92 -10.33 0.89
N SER A 96 -15.87 -9.44 1.16
CA SER A 96 -17.05 -9.26 0.32
C SER A 96 -16.65 -8.44 -0.92
N GLY A 97 -16.38 -9.12 -2.03
CA GLY A 97 -15.94 -8.48 -3.27
C GLY A 97 -14.42 -8.34 -3.37
N THR A 98 -13.97 -7.54 -4.34
CA THR A 98 -12.55 -7.35 -4.63
C THR A 98 -12.05 -6.05 -4.01
N VAL A 99 -11.23 -6.15 -2.97
CA VAL A 99 -10.60 -5.00 -2.33
C VAL A 99 -9.26 -4.73 -2.99
N ALA A 100 -9.15 -3.62 -3.73
CA ALA A 100 -7.95 -3.32 -4.51
C ALA A 100 -6.91 -2.51 -3.71
N GLY A 101 -7.34 -1.69 -2.75
CA GLY A 101 -6.46 -1.01 -1.79
C GLY A 101 -6.86 -1.25 -0.34
N ILE A 102 -5.88 -1.47 0.54
CA ILE A 102 -6.02 -1.46 2.00
C ILE A 102 -5.07 -0.45 2.61
N ALA A 103 -5.48 0.15 3.74
CA ALA A 103 -4.64 1.03 4.54
C ALA A 103 -4.96 0.82 6.03
N VAL A 104 -4.00 1.13 6.89
CA VAL A 104 -4.15 1.07 8.34
C VAL A 104 -3.85 2.45 8.91
N ASN A 105 -4.71 2.96 9.78
CA ASN A 105 -4.45 4.21 10.48
C ASN A 105 -3.79 3.95 11.85
N ALA A 106 -3.32 5.01 12.51
CA ALA A 106 -2.72 4.93 13.85
C ALA A 106 -3.67 4.51 14.99
N SER A 107 -4.96 4.28 14.71
CA SER A 107 -5.90 3.69 15.68
C SER A 107 -6.14 2.20 15.42
N ASP A 108 -5.24 1.56 14.68
CA ASP A 108 -5.30 0.15 14.28
C ASP A 108 -6.55 -0.22 13.46
N VAL A 109 -7.16 0.79 12.82
CA VAL A 109 -8.32 0.58 11.95
C VAL A 109 -7.83 0.32 10.53
N MET A 110 -8.11 -0.88 10.04
CA MET A 110 -7.86 -1.23 8.64
C MET A 110 -9.06 -0.83 7.78
N TYR A 111 -8.79 -0.03 6.77
CA TYR A 111 -9.74 0.32 5.73
C TYR A 111 -9.43 -0.45 4.44
N GLY A 112 -10.45 -0.69 3.63
CA GLY A 112 -10.26 -1.14 2.26
C GLY A 112 -11.38 -0.66 1.36
N VAL A 113 -11.02 -0.35 0.11
CA VAL A 113 -11.97 0.08 -0.91
C VAL A 113 -12.29 -1.10 -1.84
N ASN A 114 -13.58 -1.39 -1.98
CA ASN A 114 -14.08 -2.46 -2.83
C ASN A 114 -14.46 -1.91 -4.20
N LYS A 115 -13.84 -2.45 -5.24
CA LYS A 115 -14.08 -2.02 -6.63
C LYS A 115 -15.35 -2.59 -7.25
N ASP A 116 -15.95 -3.61 -6.64
CA ASP A 116 -17.13 -4.25 -7.23
C ASP A 116 -18.43 -3.50 -6.87
N ASP A 117 -18.43 -2.74 -5.78
CA ASP A 117 -19.58 -1.96 -5.29
C ASP A 117 -19.24 -0.49 -4.94
N ASN A 118 -18.05 -0.01 -5.31
CA ASN A 118 -17.58 1.36 -5.10
C ASN A 118 -17.75 1.82 -3.66
N SER A 119 -17.32 1.01 -2.69
CA SER A 119 -17.56 1.31 -1.29
C SER A 119 -16.29 1.20 -0.45
N LEU A 120 -16.19 2.07 0.56
CA LEU A 120 -15.18 2.00 1.59
C LEU A 120 -15.70 1.16 2.76
N TYR A 121 -14.87 0.24 3.22
CA TYR A 121 -15.15 -0.63 4.34
C TYR A 121 -14.08 -0.51 5.41
N GLU A 122 -14.50 -0.64 6.66
CA GLU A 122 -13.63 -1.05 7.75
C GLU A 122 -13.52 -2.58 7.73
N ILE A 123 -12.30 -3.09 7.80
CA ILE A 123 -11.98 -4.52 7.69
C ILE A 123 -11.45 -4.98 9.04
N ASN A 124 -12.03 -6.05 9.59
CA ASN A 124 -11.48 -6.69 10.77
C ASN A 124 -10.28 -7.59 10.37
N PRO A 125 -9.06 -7.29 10.82
CA PRO A 125 -7.86 -8.02 10.42
C PRO A 125 -7.78 -9.45 11.02
N GLN A 126 -8.69 -9.82 11.93
CA GLN A 126 -8.71 -11.16 12.54
C GLN A 126 -9.54 -12.18 11.76
N ASP A 127 -10.58 -11.73 11.05
CA ASP A 127 -11.52 -12.62 10.36
C ASP A 127 -11.97 -12.13 8.97
N ALA A 128 -11.44 -11.00 8.50
CA ALA A 128 -11.78 -10.34 7.25
C ALA A 128 -13.26 -9.94 7.13
N SER A 129 -13.99 -9.84 8.24
CA SER A 129 -15.34 -9.25 8.22
C SER A 129 -15.27 -7.77 7.87
N MET A 130 -16.26 -7.29 7.12
CA MET A 130 -16.28 -5.93 6.57
C MET A 130 -17.51 -5.17 7.06
N GLN A 131 -17.31 -3.95 7.55
CA GLN A 131 -18.37 -3.02 7.91
C GLN A 131 -18.36 -1.84 6.93
N LEU A 132 -19.51 -1.57 6.30
CA LEU A 132 -19.65 -0.46 5.37
C LEU A 132 -19.42 0.87 6.11
N VAL A 133 -18.51 1.69 5.59
CA VAL A 133 -18.24 3.06 6.07
C VAL A 133 -18.90 4.06 5.13
N ALA A 134 -18.63 3.93 3.82
CA ALA A 134 -19.12 4.87 2.82
C ALA A 134 -19.36 4.18 1.47
N THR A 135 -20.25 4.77 0.67
CA THR A 135 -20.47 4.40 -0.73
C THR A 135 -20.11 5.60 -1.61
N PHE A 136 -19.39 5.36 -2.70
CA PHE A 136 -19.01 6.36 -3.67
C PHE A 136 -20.00 6.39 -4.84
N ASP A 137 -20.24 7.58 -5.41
CA ASP A 137 -21.12 7.77 -6.58
C ASP A 137 -20.36 7.71 -7.92
N PHE A 138 -19.07 7.35 -7.86
CA PHE A 138 -18.18 7.11 -8.98
C PHE A 138 -17.64 5.67 -8.98
N ASP A 139 -17.06 5.26 -10.10
CA ASP A 139 -16.42 3.94 -10.23
C ASP A 139 -14.97 4.03 -9.76
N VAL A 140 -14.68 3.42 -8.60
CA VAL A 140 -13.34 3.48 -7.99
C VAL A 140 -12.29 2.73 -8.82
N GLY A 141 -12.68 1.78 -9.67
CA GLY A 141 -11.75 1.00 -10.49
C GLY A 141 -10.68 0.23 -9.70
N ASN A 142 -9.55 -0.05 -10.35
CA ASN A 142 -8.37 -0.58 -9.66
C ASN A 142 -7.64 0.59 -8.98
N HIS A 143 -7.55 0.60 -7.67
CA HIS A 143 -7.00 1.72 -6.91
C HIS A 143 -5.99 1.21 -5.89
N GLY A 144 -5.07 2.08 -5.48
CA GLY A 144 -4.28 1.93 -4.27
C GLY A 144 -4.92 2.79 -3.18
N LEU A 145 -4.75 2.40 -1.92
CA LEU A 145 -5.25 3.13 -0.76
C LEU A 145 -4.09 3.22 0.23
N THR A 146 -3.86 4.40 0.80
CA THR A 146 -2.92 4.59 1.90
C THR A 146 -3.54 5.54 2.92
N TRP A 147 -3.03 5.49 4.14
CA TRP A 147 -3.30 6.50 5.16
C TRP A 147 -2.09 7.44 5.26
N SER A 148 -2.32 8.68 5.69
CA SER A 148 -1.25 9.65 5.92
C SER A 148 -0.55 9.39 7.26
N ASN A 149 -0.56 10.35 8.18
CA ASN A 149 0.02 10.24 9.52
C ASN A 149 -1.00 10.75 10.55
N GLU A 150 -0.69 10.67 11.84
CA GLU A 150 -1.61 11.10 12.91
C GLU A 150 -1.95 12.59 12.85
N LEU A 151 -1.02 13.41 12.36
CA LEU A 151 -1.17 14.86 12.32
C LEU A 151 -2.14 15.31 11.24
N ILE A 152 -2.03 14.72 10.05
CA ILE A 152 -2.86 15.05 8.88
C ILE A 152 -4.16 14.25 8.91
N ASN A 153 -4.08 12.97 9.30
CA ASN A 153 -5.17 12.00 9.40
C ASN A 153 -6.09 11.99 8.17
N GLU A 154 -5.54 11.58 7.03
CA GLU A 154 -6.23 11.52 5.74
C GLU A 154 -6.04 10.13 5.12
N LEU A 155 -7.04 9.68 4.35
CA LEU A 155 -6.89 8.54 3.45
C LEU A 155 -6.73 9.06 2.03
N TYR A 156 -5.73 8.53 1.33
CA TYR A 156 -5.47 8.83 -0.06
C TYR A 156 -5.76 7.60 -0.91
N PHE A 157 -6.46 7.78 -2.03
CA PHE A 157 -6.55 6.73 -3.05
C PHE A 157 -6.60 7.33 -4.45
N VAL A 158 -6.09 6.59 -5.43
CA VAL A 158 -6.14 7.00 -6.84
C VAL A 158 -7.27 6.25 -7.52
N GLU A 159 -8.23 7.00 -8.07
CA GLU A 159 -9.25 6.46 -8.96
C GLU A 159 -8.65 6.25 -10.35
N ALA A 160 -8.34 5.00 -10.71
CA ALA A 160 -7.72 4.65 -12.00
C ALA A 160 -8.52 5.06 -13.24
N ASN A 161 -9.85 5.16 -13.16
CA ASN A 161 -10.67 5.45 -14.35
C ASN A 161 -10.59 6.91 -14.79
N THR A 162 -10.27 7.82 -13.86
CA THR A 162 -10.24 9.26 -14.10
C THR A 162 -8.92 9.89 -13.69
N ASP A 163 -7.92 9.06 -13.36
CA ASP A 163 -6.59 9.48 -12.93
C ASP A 163 -6.66 10.58 -11.87
N THR A 164 -7.46 10.36 -10.82
CA THR A 164 -7.72 11.37 -9.79
C THR A 164 -7.27 10.87 -8.43
N LEU A 165 -6.40 11.63 -7.76
CA LEU A 165 -6.13 11.44 -6.34
C LEU A 165 -7.30 12.00 -5.54
N ARG A 166 -7.89 11.15 -4.72
CA ARG A 166 -8.99 11.50 -3.82
C ARG A 166 -8.51 11.45 -2.39
N VAL A 167 -8.96 12.44 -1.61
CA VAL A 167 -8.57 12.62 -0.21
C VAL A 167 -9.81 12.52 0.67
N LEU A 168 -9.83 11.58 1.59
CA LEU A 168 -10.89 11.43 2.59
C LEU A 168 -10.39 11.89 3.96
N ASP A 169 -11.29 12.41 4.78
CA ASP A 169 -11.00 12.70 6.18
C ASP A 169 -10.83 11.40 6.97
N GLY A 170 -9.68 11.16 7.58
CA GLY A 170 -9.44 9.95 8.37
C GLY A 170 -10.28 9.86 9.64
N SER A 171 -10.86 10.98 10.11
CA SER A 171 -11.77 11.02 11.27
C SER A 171 -13.23 10.71 10.87
N ASP A 172 -13.58 10.99 9.62
CA ASP A 172 -14.86 10.65 9.00
C ASP A 172 -14.62 10.25 7.54
N PRO A 173 -14.21 8.99 7.28
CA PRO A 173 -13.86 8.56 5.93
C PRO A 173 -15.01 8.55 4.93
N ALA A 174 -16.24 8.87 5.35
CA ALA A 174 -17.35 9.15 4.46
C ALA A 174 -17.32 10.57 3.87
N SER A 175 -16.46 11.45 4.38
CA SER A 175 -16.30 12.83 3.94
C SER A 175 -15.06 12.99 3.06
N GLU A 176 -15.28 13.28 1.78
CA GLU A 176 -14.20 13.65 0.86
C GLU A 176 -13.78 15.12 1.08
N LYS A 177 -12.47 15.35 1.24
CA LYS A 177 -11.87 16.67 1.45
C LYS A 177 -11.46 17.33 0.14
N SER A 178 -10.89 16.57 -0.79
CA SER A 178 -10.43 17.08 -2.07
C SER A 178 -10.31 16.00 -3.15
N GLN A 179 -10.26 16.47 -4.39
CA GLN A 179 -9.97 15.69 -5.58
C GLN A 179 -8.91 16.45 -6.38
N VAL A 180 -7.86 15.77 -6.80
CA VAL A 180 -6.75 16.36 -7.54
C VAL A 180 -6.49 15.51 -8.79
N PRO A 181 -6.69 16.05 -10.00
CA PRO A 181 -6.41 15.31 -11.23
C PRO A 181 -4.90 15.08 -11.37
N LEU A 182 -4.53 13.87 -11.75
CA LEU A 182 -3.15 13.47 -11.98
C LEU A 182 -2.76 13.67 -13.44
N ASN A 183 -1.46 13.88 -13.69
CA ASN A 183 -0.90 14.07 -15.03
C ASN A 183 -0.36 12.76 -15.66
N LEU A 184 -0.63 11.61 -15.05
CA LEU A 184 -0.27 10.26 -15.50
C LEU A 184 -1.52 9.35 -15.53
N ASP A 185 -1.59 8.44 -16.50
CA ASP A 185 -2.65 7.41 -16.63
C ASP A 185 -2.33 6.19 -15.75
N PHE A 186 -3.28 5.74 -14.94
CA PHE A 186 -3.10 4.70 -13.94
C PHE A 186 -3.97 3.44 -14.22
N PRO A 187 -3.56 2.52 -15.10
CA PRO A 187 -4.34 1.30 -15.38
C PRO A 187 -4.38 0.28 -14.22
N GLY A 188 -3.43 0.40 -13.29
CA GLY A 188 -3.38 -0.32 -12.01
C GLY A 188 -2.54 0.49 -11.03
N VAL A 189 -2.90 0.48 -9.75
CA VAL A 189 -2.34 1.41 -8.78
C VAL A 189 -1.83 0.66 -7.56
N GLY A 190 -0.52 0.73 -7.31
CA GLY A 190 0.02 0.62 -5.96
C GLY A 190 0.22 2.02 -5.40
N LEU A 191 -0.18 2.29 -4.16
CA LEU A 191 -0.10 3.62 -3.55
C LEU A 191 0.32 3.47 -2.10
N GLU A 192 1.33 4.21 -1.66
CA GLU A 192 1.80 4.19 -0.28
C GLU A 192 2.33 5.57 0.13
N MET A 193 1.83 6.11 1.24
CA MET A 193 2.44 7.23 1.92
C MET A 193 3.53 6.68 2.82
N HIS A 194 4.79 6.96 2.51
CA HIS A 194 5.86 6.41 3.31
C HIS A 194 5.95 7.11 4.67
N PRO A 195 5.88 6.36 5.79
CA PRO A 195 5.74 6.93 7.13
C PRO A 195 6.98 7.73 7.58
N GLY A 196 8.15 7.41 7.03
CA GLY A 196 9.41 8.05 7.40
C GLY A 196 9.73 9.38 6.74
N ASN A 197 9.23 9.61 5.53
CA ASN A 197 9.59 10.79 4.74
C ASN A 197 8.36 11.57 4.22
N GLU A 198 7.15 11.09 4.51
CA GLU A 198 5.88 11.70 4.15
C GLU A 198 5.72 11.95 2.63
N VAL A 199 6.36 11.11 1.83
CA VAL A 199 6.24 11.12 0.37
C VAL A 199 5.20 10.09 -0.07
N LEU A 200 4.26 10.53 -0.93
CA LEU A 200 3.26 9.66 -1.54
C LEU A 200 3.85 8.99 -2.78
N TYR A 201 4.25 7.73 -2.63
CA TYR A 201 4.76 6.88 -3.70
C TYR A 201 3.62 6.14 -4.41
N THR A 202 3.78 5.92 -5.70
CA THR A 202 2.82 5.19 -6.52
C THR A 202 3.48 4.37 -7.62
N CYS A 203 2.77 3.35 -8.07
CA CYS A 203 3.08 2.58 -9.28
C CYS A 203 1.86 2.57 -10.21
N ALA A 204 2.08 2.60 -11.52
CA ALA A 204 1.01 2.64 -12.53
C ALA A 204 0.81 1.29 -13.26
N GLY A 205 1.11 0.16 -12.61
CA GLY A 205 1.04 -1.17 -13.24
C GLY A 205 2.19 -1.45 -14.21
N THR A 206 3.25 -0.65 -14.16
CA THR A 206 4.53 -0.81 -14.88
C THR A 206 5.65 -1.17 -13.90
N ASP A 207 6.89 -1.23 -14.38
CA ASP A 207 8.13 -1.40 -13.62
C ASP A 207 8.71 -0.05 -13.12
N GLU A 208 7.87 0.97 -12.98
CA GLU A 208 8.26 2.33 -12.61
C GLU A 208 7.71 2.72 -11.23
N LEU A 209 8.54 3.41 -10.45
CA LEU A 209 8.15 4.09 -9.21
C LEU A 209 7.98 5.57 -9.48
N PHE A 210 6.87 6.12 -9.02
CA PHE A 210 6.58 7.55 -9.10
C PHE A 210 6.30 8.13 -7.73
N THR A 211 6.34 9.46 -7.64
CA THR A 211 5.81 10.23 -6.51
C THR A 211 4.68 11.12 -6.98
N ILE A 212 3.70 11.36 -6.11
CA ILE A 212 2.58 12.26 -6.37
C ILE A 212 2.71 13.50 -5.48
N ASN A 213 2.70 14.68 -6.08
CA ASN A 213 2.46 15.92 -5.35
C ASN A 213 0.96 16.06 -5.04
N ILE A 214 0.58 15.87 -3.77
CA ILE A 214 -0.83 15.82 -3.33
C ILE A 214 -1.60 17.12 -3.62
N GLU A 215 -0.93 18.28 -3.65
CA GLU A 215 -1.60 19.57 -3.87
C GLU A 215 -1.88 19.84 -5.35
N THR A 216 -0.97 19.40 -6.23
CA THR A 216 -0.98 19.77 -7.66
C THR A 216 -1.36 18.63 -8.60
N GLY A 217 -1.21 17.38 -8.14
CA GLY A 217 -1.40 16.18 -8.96
C GLY A 217 -0.25 15.90 -9.93
N GLU A 218 0.87 16.63 -9.81
CA GLU A 218 2.08 16.32 -10.56
C GLU A 218 2.64 14.96 -10.13
N VAL A 219 2.83 14.07 -11.12
CA VAL A 219 3.42 12.75 -10.95
C VAL A 219 4.82 12.76 -11.57
N ASP A 220 5.82 12.46 -10.76
CA ASP A 220 7.23 12.46 -11.14
C ASP A 220 7.81 11.05 -11.09
N LEU A 221 8.51 10.64 -12.15
CA LEU A 221 9.24 9.37 -12.19
C LEU A 221 10.45 9.45 -11.26
N GLN A 222 10.53 8.51 -10.32
CA GLN A 222 11.65 8.38 -9.39
C GLN A 222 12.64 7.31 -9.84
N ALA A 223 12.15 6.14 -10.22
CA ALA A 223 12.99 5.02 -10.60
C ALA A 223 12.31 4.05 -11.56
N VAL A 224 13.13 3.23 -12.22
CA VAL A 224 12.70 2.07 -13.01
C VAL A 224 13.35 0.84 -12.40
N PHE A 225 12.54 -0.13 -11.98
CA PHE A 225 13.00 -1.33 -11.30
C PHE A 225 13.77 -2.26 -12.25
N SER A 226 15.02 -2.56 -11.94
CA SER A 226 15.73 -3.65 -12.60
C SER A 226 15.24 -5.01 -12.07
N ASP A 227 15.11 -6.00 -12.94
CA ASP A 227 14.76 -7.39 -12.58
C ASP A 227 13.37 -7.61 -11.91
N TYR A 228 12.50 -6.60 -12.02
CA TYR A 228 11.08 -6.68 -11.66
C TYR A 228 10.28 -7.39 -12.76
N MET A 229 9.40 -8.32 -12.37
CA MET A 229 8.60 -9.10 -13.30
C MET A 229 7.12 -8.72 -13.23
N GLY A 230 6.63 -8.08 -14.29
CA GLY A 230 5.22 -7.69 -14.39
C GLY A 230 4.99 -6.24 -14.03
N GLY A 231 3.78 -5.92 -13.57
CA GLY A 231 3.39 -4.55 -13.20
C GLY A 231 3.36 -4.36 -11.69
N CYS A 232 3.96 -3.29 -11.18
CA CYS A 232 3.83 -2.87 -9.79
C CYS A 232 2.41 -2.38 -9.54
N SER A 233 1.68 -3.13 -8.72
CA SER A 233 0.27 -2.87 -8.43
C SER A 233 -0.05 -2.84 -6.95
N GLY A 234 0.93 -3.09 -6.06
CA GLY A 234 0.76 -3.01 -4.62
C GLY A 234 2.04 -2.50 -3.99
N LEU A 235 1.93 -1.44 -3.18
CA LEU A 235 2.99 -0.91 -2.36
C LEU A 235 2.60 -1.08 -0.88
N GLY A 236 3.58 -1.04 0.00
CA GLY A 236 3.39 -0.98 1.45
C GLY A 236 4.68 -0.57 2.15
N ALA A 237 4.60 0.19 3.23
CA ALA A 237 5.74 0.59 4.04
C ALA A 237 5.48 0.28 5.52
N PRO A 238 6.50 -0.13 6.29
CA PRO A 238 6.32 -0.41 7.70
C PRO A 238 6.39 0.88 8.52
N TRP A 239 5.67 0.93 9.63
CA TRP A 239 5.74 2.02 10.60
C TRP A 239 6.92 1.86 11.58
N GLY A 240 7.95 1.12 11.19
CA GLY A 240 9.11 0.80 12.02
C GLY A 240 9.98 -0.31 11.41
N PRO A 241 11.07 -0.69 12.09
CA PRO A 241 11.99 -1.70 11.57
C PRO A 241 11.35 -3.09 11.54
N VAL A 242 11.54 -3.82 10.43
CA VAL A 242 11.10 -5.22 10.31
C VAL A 242 12.31 -6.12 10.46
N GLY A 243 12.49 -6.73 11.64
CA GLY A 243 13.77 -7.32 12.06
C GLY A 243 14.40 -8.43 11.19
N CYS A 244 13.73 -8.91 10.14
CA CYS A 244 14.28 -9.87 9.17
C CYS A 244 14.46 -9.30 7.76
N ILE A 245 13.97 -8.10 7.50
CA ILE A 245 14.26 -7.35 6.29
C ILE A 245 15.51 -6.54 6.61
N PRO A 246 16.62 -6.75 5.87
CA PRO A 246 17.83 -5.97 6.09
C PRO A 246 17.55 -4.49 5.86
N GLU A 247 18.15 -3.64 6.70
CA GLU A 247 18.32 -2.19 6.47
C GLU A 247 19.35 -1.95 5.38
#